data_AF-A0A382Z6S9-F1
#
_entry.id   AF-A0A382Z6S9-F1
#
_cell.length_a   1.000
_cell.length_b   1.000
_cell.length_c   1.000
_cell.angle_alpha   90.00
_cell.angle_beta   90.00
_cell.angle_gamma   90.00
#
_symmetry.space_group_name_H-M   'P 1'
#
loop_
_entity.id
_entity.type
_entity.pdbx_description
1 polymer ?
#
loop_
_entity_poly.entity_id
_entity_poly.type
_entity_poly.pdbx_seq_one_letter_code
_entity_poly.pdbx_strand_id
1 'polypeptide(L)'
;MTSDGFGEMIQTDAAINPGNSGGALVDIDGNLVGIPSSIFTRGGGNIGIGFAIPVNTVKNIMQQLIEFGSVRRGLLGVIISDINQEVAEELGLDISKGALIQEVSPDSAAEDAGLEAGDVIVGVNEAEINNATELRNAIGLKRSGERVKITVIRNNREITKSAKLGEFVAQQTVKADELNTLLAGAELSDHTPDGYRKSQGVVILSVEPNSNADRARLKQGDIIWAVGNMEISNLDEFQSLTKDKDILILRVKR
;
A
#
# COMPACT_ATOMS: atom_id res chain seq x y z
N MET A 1 9.44 -0.40 -12.18
CA MET A 1 8.43 -1.05 -11.32
C MET A 1 7.34 -0.01 -11.10
N THR A 2 6.06 -0.36 -11.25
CA THR A 2 4.98 0.63 -11.12
C THR A 2 5.00 1.25 -9.72
N SER A 3 4.57 2.51 -9.59
CA SER A 3 4.61 3.28 -8.34
C SER A 3 3.79 2.66 -7.20
N ASP A 4 2.93 1.70 -7.53
CA ASP A 4 2.04 0.97 -6.64
C ASP A 4 2.53 -0.46 -6.32
N GLY A 5 3.51 -1.02 -7.04
CA GLY A 5 4.22 -2.25 -6.63
C GLY A 5 3.39 -3.53 -6.49
N PHE A 6 2.15 -3.58 -6.98
CA PHE A 6 1.27 -4.75 -6.82
C PHE A 6 1.15 -5.59 -8.11
N GLY A 7 1.44 -6.88 -7.98
CA GLY A 7 1.14 -7.92 -8.96
C GLY A 7 2.28 -8.26 -9.92
N GLU A 8 2.44 -9.55 -10.20
CA GLU A 8 3.32 -10.01 -11.28
C GLU A 8 2.77 -9.55 -12.63
N MET A 9 3.63 -8.89 -13.43
CA MET A 9 3.27 -8.48 -14.79
C MET A 9 3.54 -9.63 -15.76
N ILE A 10 2.71 -9.74 -16.80
CA ILE A 10 3.03 -10.59 -17.95
C ILE A 10 4.14 -9.90 -18.73
N GLN A 11 5.31 -10.52 -18.82
CA GLN A 11 6.37 -10.08 -19.73
C GLN A 11 6.13 -10.67 -21.12
N THR A 12 6.31 -9.85 -22.15
CA THR A 12 6.18 -10.26 -23.55
C THR A 12 7.19 -9.54 -24.44
N ASP A 13 7.61 -10.20 -25.51
CA ASP A 13 8.44 -9.65 -26.59
C ASP A 13 7.61 -9.01 -27.72
N ALA A 14 6.28 -9.08 -27.63
CA ALA A 14 5.38 -8.37 -28.53
C ALA A 14 5.70 -6.86 -28.53
N ALA A 15 5.58 -6.24 -29.71
CA ALA A 15 5.92 -4.84 -29.90
C ALA A 15 4.93 -3.89 -29.20
N ILE A 16 5.18 -3.60 -27.92
CA ILE A 16 4.50 -2.56 -27.15
C ILE A 16 5.30 -1.25 -27.29
N ASN A 17 4.64 -0.17 -27.71
CA ASN A 17 5.21 1.17 -27.83
C ASN A 17 4.27 2.21 -27.20
N PRO A 18 4.72 3.48 -27.00
CA PRO A 18 3.82 4.56 -26.60
C PRO A 18 2.57 4.60 -27.48
N GLY A 19 1.39 4.64 -26.86
CA GLY A 19 0.09 4.54 -27.54
C GLY A 19 -0.58 3.17 -27.41
N ASN A 20 0.14 2.10 -27.07
CA ASN A 20 -0.45 0.78 -26.85
C ASN A 20 -0.99 0.58 -25.43
N SER A 21 -0.66 1.47 -24.48
CA SER A 21 -1.13 1.41 -23.10
C SER A 21 -2.66 1.40 -23.03
N GLY A 22 -3.23 0.44 -22.30
CA GLY A 22 -4.68 0.25 -22.22
C GLY A 22 -5.30 -0.58 -23.36
N GLY A 23 -4.49 -1.02 -24.33
CA GLY A 23 -4.93 -1.95 -25.38
C GLY A 23 -5.13 -3.39 -24.88
N ALA A 24 -5.21 -4.34 -25.81
CA ALA A 24 -5.41 -5.75 -25.51
C ALA A 24 -4.15 -6.58 -25.83
N LEU A 25 -3.72 -7.40 -24.87
CA LEU A 25 -2.84 -8.54 -25.11
C LEU A 25 -3.70 -9.81 -25.12
N VAL A 26 -3.70 -10.54 -26.23
CA VAL A 26 -4.54 -11.72 -26.44
C VAL A 26 -3.71 -12.97 -26.74
N ASP A 27 -4.25 -14.15 -26.42
CA ASP A 27 -3.68 -15.43 -26.86
C ASP A 27 -4.07 -15.76 -28.31
N ILE A 28 -3.63 -16.93 -28.80
CA ILE A 28 -3.88 -17.38 -30.18
C ILE A 28 -5.37 -17.62 -30.51
N ASP A 29 -6.20 -17.81 -29.48
CA ASP A 29 -7.64 -18.02 -29.61
C ASP A 29 -8.41 -16.69 -29.51
N GLY A 30 -7.70 -15.57 -29.30
CA GLY A 30 -8.28 -14.25 -29.16
C GLY A 30 -8.80 -13.94 -27.75
N ASN A 31 -8.48 -14.76 -26.74
CA ASN A 31 -8.85 -14.47 -25.36
C ASN A 31 -7.94 -13.38 -24.79
N LEU A 32 -8.53 -12.41 -24.09
CA LEU A 32 -7.77 -11.37 -23.40
C LEU A 32 -6.98 -11.97 -22.24
N VAL A 33 -5.65 -11.87 -22.30
CA VAL A 33 -4.74 -12.36 -21.24
C VAL A 33 -4.14 -11.23 -20.42
N GLY A 34 -4.04 -10.01 -20.97
CA GLY A 34 -3.57 -8.85 -20.22
C GLY A 34 -3.79 -7.52 -20.91
N ILE A 35 -3.46 -6.44 -20.19
CA ILE A 35 -3.54 -5.05 -20.67
C ILE A 35 -2.12 -4.47 -20.70
N PRO A 36 -1.55 -4.19 -21.90
CA PRO A 36 -0.26 -3.53 -22.03
C PRO A 36 -0.21 -2.24 -21.20
N SER A 37 0.84 -2.08 -20.42
CA SER A 37 0.94 -0.95 -19.49
C SER A 37 2.30 -0.25 -19.54
N SER A 38 3.40 -0.98 -19.71
CA SER A 38 4.73 -0.40 -19.69
C SER A 38 5.72 -1.20 -20.53
N ILE A 39 6.91 -0.60 -20.76
CA ILE A 39 8.04 -1.23 -21.45
C ILE A 39 9.32 -0.95 -20.67
N PHE A 40 10.30 -1.84 -20.82
CA PHE A 40 11.67 -1.53 -20.43
C PHE A 40 12.40 -0.96 -21.65
N THR A 41 12.91 0.28 -21.56
CA THR A 41 13.64 0.90 -22.67
C THR A 41 14.68 1.90 -22.17
N ARG A 42 15.78 2.05 -22.92
CA ARG A 42 16.78 3.11 -22.71
C ARG A 42 16.61 4.30 -23.67
N GLY A 43 15.90 4.10 -24.78
CA GLY A 43 15.77 5.08 -25.88
C GLY A 43 14.34 5.47 -26.22
N GLY A 44 13.35 5.04 -25.44
CA GLY A 44 11.93 5.39 -25.62
C GLY A 44 11.15 4.47 -26.56
N GLY A 45 11.83 3.57 -27.29
CA GLY A 45 11.19 2.57 -28.15
C GLY A 45 11.23 1.15 -27.57
N ASN A 46 10.37 0.27 -28.07
CA ASN A 46 10.39 -1.16 -27.74
C ASN A 46 11.76 -1.78 -28.06
N ILE A 47 12.26 -2.63 -27.15
CA ILE A 47 13.48 -3.45 -27.35
C ILE A 47 13.23 -4.95 -27.09
N GLY A 48 11.98 -5.40 -27.26
CA GLY A 48 11.56 -6.78 -26.99
C GLY A 48 11.22 -7.08 -25.53
N ILE A 49 11.01 -6.05 -24.71
CA ILE A 49 10.63 -6.20 -23.29
C ILE A 49 9.44 -5.28 -22.98
N GLY A 50 8.24 -5.84 -23.11
CA GLY A 50 6.99 -5.20 -22.73
C GLY A 50 6.32 -5.89 -21.56
N PHE A 51 5.47 -5.14 -20.85
CA PHE A 51 4.75 -5.65 -19.68
C PHE A 51 3.26 -5.33 -19.77
N ALA A 52 2.45 -6.33 -19.42
CA ALA A 52 1.00 -6.23 -19.35
C ALA A 52 0.47 -6.63 -17.96
N ILE A 53 -0.57 -5.93 -17.51
CA ILE A 53 -1.31 -6.28 -16.29
C ILE A 53 -2.17 -7.51 -16.60
N PRO A 54 -2.09 -8.61 -15.81
CA PRO A 54 -2.89 -9.80 -16.04
C PRO A 54 -4.41 -9.52 -16.03
N VAL A 55 -5.16 -10.19 -16.91
CA VAL A 55 -6.61 -9.99 -17.05
C VAL A 55 -7.38 -10.24 -15.75
N ASN A 56 -6.93 -11.17 -14.91
CA ASN A 56 -7.58 -11.46 -13.63
C ASN A 56 -7.47 -10.29 -12.65
N THR A 57 -6.32 -9.61 -12.62
CA THR A 57 -6.12 -8.37 -11.85
C THR A 57 -7.06 -7.28 -12.33
N VAL A 58 -7.14 -7.08 -13.66
CA VAL A 58 -8.01 -6.08 -14.27
C VAL A 58 -9.49 -6.35 -13.98
N LYS A 59 -9.94 -7.60 -14.13
CA LYS A 59 -11.32 -8.01 -13.83
C LYS A 59 -11.70 -7.68 -12.38
N ASN A 60 -10.83 -7.96 -11.43
CA ASN A 60 -11.10 -7.68 -10.02
C ASN A 60 -11.16 -6.17 -9.73
N ILE A 61 -10.23 -5.39 -10.27
CA ILE A 61 -10.24 -3.92 -10.13
C ILE A 61 -11.49 -3.32 -10.77
N MET A 62 -11.82 -3.73 -11.99
CA MET A 62 -12.99 -3.25 -12.73
C MET A 62 -14.28 -3.53 -11.95
N GLN A 63 -14.43 -4.74 -11.39
CA GLN A 63 -15.61 -5.08 -10.60
C GLN A 63 -15.76 -4.17 -9.37
N GLN A 64 -14.66 -3.86 -8.67
CA GLN A 64 -14.70 -2.92 -7.54
C GLN A 64 -15.09 -1.50 -7.96
N LEU A 65 -14.55 -1.01 -9.08
CA LEU A 65 -14.89 0.31 -9.61
C LEU A 65 -16.36 0.42 -10.01
N ILE A 66 -16.92 -0.62 -10.63
CA ILE A 66 -18.34 -0.67 -11.00
C ILE A 66 -19.23 -0.71 -9.76
N GLU A 67 -18.86 -1.49 -8.75
CA GLU A 67 -19.69 -1.74 -7.57
C GLU A 67 -19.63 -0.59 -6.54
N PHE A 68 -18.45 0.01 -6.35
CA PHE A 68 -18.20 0.96 -5.26
C PHE A 68 -17.73 2.35 -5.72
N GLY A 69 -17.43 2.54 -7.01
CA GLY A 69 -16.83 3.77 -7.54
C GLY A 69 -15.36 3.97 -7.19
N SER A 70 -14.76 3.06 -6.41
CA SER A 70 -13.35 3.12 -6.00
C SER A 70 -12.77 1.71 -5.75
N VAL A 71 -11.44 1.60 -5.78
CA VAL A 71 -10.73 0.35 -5.42
C VAL A 71 -10.52 0.34 -3.91
N ARG A 72 -11.02 -0.69 -3.23
CA ARG A 72 -10.90 -0.86 -1.77
C ARG A 72 -10.03 -2.07 -1.47
N ARG A 73 -8.73 -1.83 -1.38
CA ARG A 73 -7.74 -2.90 -1.19
C ARG A 73 -7.81 -3.46 0.22
N GLY A 74 -7.56 -4.76 0.34
CA GLY A 74 -7.46 -5.46 1.62
C GLY A 74 -6.14 -5.15 2.32
N LEU A 75 -6.19 -5.09 3.65
CA LEU A 75 -5.03 -4.92 4.52
C LEU A 75 -5.04 -5.99 5.62
N LEU A 76 -3.89 -6.64 5.82
CA LEU A 76 -3.70 -7.58 6.92
C LEU A 76 -3.21 -6.86 8.20
N GLY A 77 -2.38 -5.82 8.07
CA GLY A 77 -1.86 -5.03 9.19
C GLY A 77 -0.65 -5.67 9.86
N VAL A 78 0.36 -6.01 9.07
CA VAL A 78 1.60 -6.64 9.51
C VAL A 78 2.80 -5.94 8.88
N ILE A 79 3.90 -5.87 9.62
CA ILE A 79 5.22 -5.56 9.08
C ILE A 79 5.89 -6.89 8.77
N ILE A 80 6.36 -7.04 7.54
CA ILE A 80 6.87 -8.31 7.02
C ILE A 80 8.26 -8.16 6.40
N SER A 81 9.04 -9.24 6.50
CA SER A 81 10.29 -9.41 5.78
C SER A 81 10.38 -10.79 5.15
N ASP A 82 11.29 -10.95 4.20
CA ASP A 82 11.63 -12.28 3.70
C ASP A 82 12.30 -13.09 4.80
N ILE A 83 12.01 -14.39 4.84
CA ILE A 83 12.82 -15.34 5.59
C ILE A 83 13.86 -15.96 4.66
N ASN A 84 15.06 -16.17 5.20
CA ASN A 84 16.10 -16.96 4.55
C ASN A 84 16.59 -18.04 5.52
N GLN A 85 17.48 -18.90 5.06
CA GLN A 85 17.97 -20.02 5.88
C GLN A 85 18.68 -19.56 7.17
N GLU A 86 19.48 -18.50 7.11
CA GLU A 86 20.21 -17.96 8.27
C GLU A 86 19.24 -17.45 9.35
N VAL A 87 18.20 -16.69 8.95
CA VAL A 87 17.16 -16.19 9.86
C VAL A 87 16.33 -17.34 10.42
N ALA A 88 16.01 -18.34 9.60
CA ALA A 88 15.26 -19.51 10.05
C ALA A 88 16.03 -20.32 11.11
N GLU A 89 17.33 -20.52 10.91
CA GLU A 89 18.20 -21.22 11.86
C GLU A 89 18.28 -20.48 13.20
N GLU A 90 18.44 -19.15 13.18
CA GLU A 90 18.45 -18.31 14.40
C GLU A 90 17.10 -18.33 15.14
N LEU A 91 15.98 -18.46 14.41
CA LEU A 91 14.64 -18.58 14.98
C LEU A 91 14.25 -20.03 15.36
N GLY A 92 15.11 -21.02 15.07
CA GLY A 92 14.83 -22.44 15.29
C GLY A 92 13.70 -22.99 14.42
N LEU A 93 13.51 -22.43 13.23
CA LEU A 93 12.44 -22.77 12.30
C LEU A 93 12.92 -23.70 11.17
N ASP A 94 12.14 -24.75 10.90
CA ASP A 94 12.41 -25.72 9.82
C ASP A 94 11.81 -25.24 8.48
N ILE A 95 11.96 -23.95 8.14
CA ILE A 95 11.43 -23.38 6.90
C ILE A 95 12.36 -22.29 6.33
N SER A 96 12.62 -22.35 5.03
CA SER A 96 13.53 -21.42 4.35
C SER A 96 12.86 -20.43 3.40
N LYS A 97 11.52 -20.44 3.33
CA LYS A 97 10.71 -19.58 2.47
C LYS A 97 9.43 -19.14 3.17
N GLY A 98 8.89 -18.00 2.74
CA GLY A 98 7.69 -17.40 3.29
C GLY A 98 7.90 -15.95 3.70
N ALA A 99 6.87 -15.37 4.28
CA ALA A 99 6.89 -14.00 4.78
C ALA A 99 6.90 -14.01 6.32
N LEU A 100 8.00 -13.60 6.93
CA LEU A 100 8.15 -13.47 8.38
C LEU A 100 7.40 -12.23 8.87
N ILE A 101 6.52 -12.41 9.85
CA ILE A 101 5.87 -11.30 10.56
C ILE A 101 6.85 -10.73 11.59
N GLN A 102 7.29 -9.50 11.39
CA GLN A 102 8.12 -8.76 12.34
C GLN A 102 7.28 -8.09 13.43
N GLU A 103 6.13 -7.54 13.02
CA GLU A 103 5.23 -6.81 13.90
C GLU A 103 3.78 -7.01 13.43
N VAL A 104 2.86 -7.06 14.38
CA VAL A 104 1.42 -7.03 14.14
C VAL A 104 0.90 -5.69 14.63
N SER A 105 0.23 -4.96 13.74
CA SER A 105 -0.36 -3.67 14.10
C SER A 105 -1.53 -3.88 15.08
N PRO A 106 -1.66 -3.06 16.13
CA PRO A 106 -2.85 -3.02 16.96
C PRO A 106 -4.11 -2.71 16.15
N ASP A 107 -5.26 -3.26 16.59
CA ASP A 107 -6.58 -3.13 15.98
C ASP A 107 -6.62 -3.57 14.50
N SER A 108 -5.74 -4.52 14.12
CA SER A 108 -5.61 -5.00 12.75
C SER A 108 -6.30 -6.33 12.50
N ALA A 109 -6.51 -6.64 11.22
CA ALA A 109 -7.02 -7.94 10.77
C ALA A 109 -6.12 -9.12 11.21
N ALA A 110 -4.82 -8.90 11.33
CA ALA A 110 -3.85 -9.88 11.81
C ALA A 110 -3.98 -10.12 13.31
N GLU A 111 -4.10 -9.06 14.11
CA GLU A 111 -4.30 -9.15 15.55
C GLU A 111 -5.62 -9.88 15.86
N ASP A 112 -6.71 -9.48 15.21
CA ASP A 112 -8.03 -10.12 15.33
C ASP A 112 -8.00 -11.62 14.95
N ALA A 113 -7.15 -11.99 13.99
CA ALA A 113 -6.96 -13.38 13.57
C ALA A 113 -6.04 -14.19 14.51
N GLY A 114 -5.41 -13.53 15.48
CA GLY A 114 -4.42 -14.11 16.40
C GLY A 114 -3.12 -14.49 15.71
N LEU A 115 -2.71 -13.73 14.68
CA LEU A 115 -1.35 -13.78 14.14
C LEU A 115 -0.40 -13.06 15.09
N GLU A 116 0.85 -13.50 15.13
CA GLU A 116 1.85 -13.01 16.08
C GLU A 116 3.17 -12.70 15.38
N ALA A 117 3.97 -11.82 15.96
CA ALA A 117 5.35 -11.63 15.53
C ALA A 117 6.13 -12.95 15.69
N GLY A 118 6.94 -13.30 14.69
CA GLY A 118 7.63 -14.58 14.60
C GLY A 118 6.89 -15.66 13.79
N ASP A 119 5.61 -15.44 13.43
CA ASP A 119 4.93 -16.30 12.47
C ASP A 119 5.56 -16.17 11.08
N VAL A 120 5.69 -17.29 10.37
CA VAL A 120 6.06 -17.30 8.94
C VAL A 120 4.82 -17.64 8.12
N ILE A 121 4.30 -16.68 7.36
CA ILE A 121 3.18 -16.92 6.45
C ILE A 121 3.68 -17.65 5.21
N VAL A 122 3.05 -18.79 4.92
CA VAL A 122 3.40 -19.70 3.81
C VAL A 122 2.26 -19.89 2.82
N GLY A 123 1.05 -19.41 3.14
CA GLY A 123 -0.09 -19.55 2.25
C GLY A 123 -1.19 -18.51 2.51
N VAL A 124 -1.84 -18.08 1.43
CA VAL A 124 -3.05 -17.27 1.45
C VAL A 124 -4.11 -17.95 0.57
N ASN A 125 -5.18 -18.44 1.19
CA ASN A 125 -6.17 -19.31 0.56
C ASN A 125 -5.50 -20.55 -0.07
N GLU A 126 -5.52 -20.66 -1.39
CA GLU A 126 -4.90 -21.75 -2.16
C GLU A 126 -3.53 -21.35 -2.76
N ALA A 127 -3.12 -20.08 -2.61
CA ALA A 127 -1.86 -19.59 -3.13
C ALA A 127 -0.73 -19.82 -2.12
N GLU A 128 0.36 -20.43 -2.59
CA GLU A 128 1.62 -20.55 -1.85
C GLU A 128 2.32 -19.20 -1.78
N ILE A 129 2.94 -18.90 -0.65
CA ILE A 129 3.67 -17.66 -0.38
C ILE A 129 5.13 -18.01 -0.08
N ASN A 130 6.03 -17.60 -0.97
CA ASN A 130 7.46 -17.89 -0.86
C ASN A 130 8.26 -16.73 -0.27
N ASN A 131 7.72 -15.52 -0.25
CA ASN A 131 8.40 -14.31 0.21
C ASN A 131 7.40 -13.19 0.59
N ALA A 132 7.90 -12.12 1.19
CA ALA A 132 7.10 -10.98 1.62
C ALA A 132 6.43 -10.22 0.47
N THR A 133 7.04 -10.22 -0.71
CA THR A 133 6.46 -9.57 -1.90
C THR A 133 5.24 -10.32 -2.40
N GLU A 134 5.31 -11.66 -2.46
CA GLU A 134 4.18 -12.52 -2.80
C GLU A 134 3.02 -12.34 -1.81
N LEU A 135 3.31 -12.28 -0.50
CA LEU A 135 2.27 -12.00 0.50
C LEU A 135 1.60 -10.64 0.26
N ARG A 136 2.41 -9.59 0.06
CA ARG A 136 1.92 -8.24 -0.19
C ARG A 136 1.01 -8.21 -1.42
N ASN A 137 1.40 -8.88 -2.49
CA ASN A 137 0.60 -9.00 -3.71
C ASN A 137 -0.69 -9.79 -3.48
N ALA A 138 -0.59 -10.95 -2.82
CA ALA A 138 -1.71 -11.82 -2.55
C ALA A 138 -2.79 -11.12 -1.72
N ILE A 139 -2.42 -10.33 -0.71
CA ILE A 139 -3.34 -9.55 0.13
C ILE A 139 -3.82 -8.28 -0.57
N GLY A 140 -2.94 -7.52 -1.24
CA GLY A 140 -3.28 -6.25 -1.88
C GLY A 140 -4.24 -6.39 -3.08
N LEU A 141 -4.32 -7.58 -3.68
CA LEU A 141 -5.31 -7.93 -4.69
C LEU A 141 -6.68 -8.30 -4.09
N LYS A 142 -6.78 -8.54 -2.78
CA LYS A 142 -8.07 -8.84 -2.13
C LYS A 142 -8.82 -7.56 -1.77
N ARG A 143 -10.11 -7.71 -1.52
CA ARG A 143 -10.97 -6.59 -1.14
C ARG A 143 -10.93 -6.36 0.36
N SER A 144 -11.08 -5.09 0.76
CA SER A 144 -11.41 -4.76 2.15
C SER A 144 -12.66 -5.53 2.60
N GLY A 145 -12.63 -6.07 3.81
CA GLY A 145 -13.70 -6.87 4.40
C GLY A 145 -13.76 -8.33 3.90
N GLU A 146 -12.98 -8.71 2.89
CA GLU A 146 -12.88 -10.10 2.42
C GLU A 146 -12.27 -10.99 3.52
N ARG A 147 -12.81 -12.20 3.71
CA ARG A 147 -12.17 -13.21 4.58
C ARG A 147 -11.21 -14.05 3.78
N VAL A 148 -9.99 -14.16 4.28
CA VAL A 148 -8.93 -15.00 3.71
C VAL A 148 -8.49 -16.04 4.74
N LYS A 149 -8.10 -17.21 4.26
CA LYS A 149 -7.38 -18.21 5.06
C LYS A 149 -5.88 -17.90 4.97
N ILE A 150 -5.21 -17.79 6.10
CA ILE A 150 -3.77 -17.58 6.20
C ILE A 150 -3.17 -18.83 6.81
N THR A 151 -2.22 -19.46 6.13
CA THR A 151 -1.46 -20.58 6.66
C THR A 151 -0.11 -20.05 7.14
N VAL A 152 0.22 -20.31 8.41
CA VAL A 152 1.47 -19.88 9.05
C VAL A 152 2.21 -21.06 9.67
N ILE A 153 3.53 -20.93 9.77
CA ILE A 153 4.37 -21.76 10.63
C ILE A 153 4.66 -21.00 11.91
N ARG A 154 4.30 -21.60 13.05
CA ARG A 154 4.62 -21.12 14.39
C ARG A 154 5.19 -22.28 15.21
N ASN A 155 6.42 -22.14 15.71
CA ASN A 155 7.10 -23.21 16.45
C ASN A 155 7.13 -24.56 15.69
N ASN A 156 7.50 -24.53 14.40
CA ASN A 156 7.52 -25.68 13.47
C ASN A 156 6.20 -26.44 13.33
N ARG A 157 5.07 -25.76 13.58
CA ARG A 157 3.73 -26.29 13.34
C ARG A 157 2.98 -25.41 12.38
N GLU A 158 2.33 -26.06 11.42
CA GLU A 158 1.40 -25.40 10.52
C GLU A 158 0.09 -25.07 11.24
N ILE A 159 -0.33 -23.81 11.14
CA ILE A 159 -1.56 -23.29 11.73
C ILE A 159 -2.29 -22.50 10.64
N THR A 160 -3.57 -22.80 10.43
CA THR A 160 -4.43 -22.00 9.56
C THR A 160 -5.30 -21.06 10.40
N LYS A 161 -5.27 -19.77 10.08
CA LYS A 161 -6.12 -18.72 10.65
C LYS A 161 -7.06 -18.17 9.58
N SER A 162 -8.19 -17.62 10.01
CA SER A 162 -9.06 -16.84 9.13
C SER A 162 -8.99 -15.38 9.54
N ALA A 163 -8.57 -14.52 8.61
CA ALA A 163 -8.49 -13.08 8.81
C ALA A 163 -9.56 -12.39 7.96
N LYS A 164 -10.27 -11.43 8.53
CA LYS A 164 -11.13 -10.51 7.78
C LYS A 164 -10.30 -9.28 7.47
N LEU A 165 -9.97 -9.06 6.20
CA LEU A 165 -9.07 -7.97 5.82
C LEU A 165 -9.65 -6.61 6.17
N GLY A 166 -8.81 -5.74 6.70
CA GLY A 166 -9.10 -4.32 6.87
C GLY A 166 -9.02 -3.59 5.54
N GLU A 167 -9.23 -2.28 5.57
CA GLU A 167 -9.10 -1.42 4.40
C GLU A 167 -7.68 -0.85 4.31
N PHE A 168 -7.00 -1.14 3.20
CA PHE A 168 -5.82 -0.39 2.82
C PHE A 168 -6.29 0.93 2.20
N VAL A 169 -6.25 1.99 3.00
CA VAL A 169 -6.45 3.34 2.50
C VAL A 169 -5.09 3.81 1.99
N ALA A 170 -4.90 3.76 0.67
CA ALA A 170 -3.70 4.36 0.08
C ALA A 170 -3.62 5.81 0.57
N GLN A 171 -2.51 6.18 1.20
CA GLN A 171 -2.26 7.54 1.65
C GLN A 171 -2.56 8.48 0.46
N GLN A 172 -3.68 9.21 0.52
CA GLN A 172 -3.83 10.39 -0.29
C GLN A 172 -2.92 11.42 0.34
N THR A 173 -1.68 11.44 -0.14
CA THR A 173 -0.73 12.47 0.23
C THR A 173 -1.13 13.74 -0.48
N VAL A 174 -1.45 14.76 0.30
CA VAL A 174 -1.73 16.09 -0.21
C VAL A 174 -0.48 16.93 -0.01
N LYS A 175 0.03 17.52 -1.10
CA LYS A 175 1.08 18.52 -0.98
C LYS A 175 0.49 19.75 -0.33
N ALA A 176 1.06 20.16 0.80
CA ALA A 176 0.53 21.29 1.56
C ALA A 176 0.54 22.60 0.75
N ASP A 177 1.45 22.71 -0.23
CA ASP A 177 1.55 23.77 -1.23
C ASP A 177 0.23 24.02 -1.98
N GLU A 178 -0.53 22.96 -2.24
CA GLU A 178 -1.82 23.02 -2.94
C GLU A 178 -2.94 23.56 -2.03
N LEU A 179 -2.75 23.47 -0.70
CA LEU A 179 -3.71 23.94 0.30
C LEU A 179 -3.41 25.38 0.73
N ASN A 180 -2.16 25.64 1.10
CA ASN A 180 -1.69 26.95 1.55
C ASN A 180 -0.16 27.03 1.46
N THR A 181 0.35 28.06 0.78
CA THR A 181 1.79 28.27 0.55
C THR A 181 2.61 28.49 1.83
N LEU A 182 1.98 28.88 2.95
CA LEU A 182 2.64 28.95 4.27
C LEU A 182 3.11 27.59 4.78
N LEU A 183 2.55 26.51 4.25
CA LEU A 183 2.95 25.13 4.54
C LEU A 183 3.78 24.50 3.42
N ALA A 184 4.25 25.36 2.50
CA ALA A 184 5.40 25.17 1.62
C ALA A 184 6.29 23.96 1.96
N GLY A 185 6.28 22.87 1.20
CA GLY A 185 7.22 21.74 1.35
C GLY A 185 6.86 20.70 2.42
N ALA A 186 5.61 20.66 2.89
CA ALA A 186 5.09 19.53 3.67
C ALA A 186 4.19 18.61 2.83
N GLU A 187 4.21 17.34 3.15
CA GLU A 187 3.26 16.35 2.68
C GLU A 187 2.33 15.93 3.82
N LEU A 188 1.02 15.96 3.56
CA LEU A 188 -0.02 15.77 4.56
C LEU A 188 -0.88 14.54 4.27
N SER A 189 -1.41 13.91 5.31
CA SER A 189 -2.32 12.77 5.18
C SER A 189 -3.33 12.69 6.32
N ASP A 190 -4.48 12.08 6.07
CA ASP A 190 -5.42 11.62 7.11
C ASP A 190 -4.90 10.41 7.89
N HIS A 191 -3.88 9.75 7.35
CA HIS A 191 -3.37 8.49 7.88
C HIS A 191 -2.00 8.68 8.52
N THR A 192 -1.74 7.89 9.55
CA THR A 192 -0.42 7.80 10.18
C THR A 192 0.67 7.40 9.17
N PRO A 193 1.96 7.64 9.46
CA PRO A 193 3.04 7.38 8.49
C PRO A 193 3.15 5.91 8.07
N ASP A 194 2.69 4.99 8.91
CA ASP A 194 2.55 3.57 8.58
C ASP A 194 1.51 3.32 7.46
N GLY A 195 0.66 4.29 7.17
CA GLY A 195 -0.36 4.26 6.12
C GLY A 195 -1.63 3.51 6.51
N TYR A 196 -1.77 3.11 7.78
CA TYR A 196 -2.78 2.14 8.19
C TYR A 196 -3.87 2.72 9.07
N ARG A 197 -3.56 3.65 9.97
CA ARG A 197 -4.54 4.18 10.93
C ARG A 197 -4.97 5.58 10.54
N LYS A 198 -6.28 5.83 10.56
CA LYS A 198 -6.78 7.20 10.46
C LYS A 198 -6.42 7.94 11.75
N SER A 199 -5.78 9.09 11.62
CA SER A 199 -5.48 9.96 12.75
C SER A 199 -6.70 10.79 13.14
N GLN A 200 -6.81 11.17 14.40
CA GLN A 200 -7.72 12.25 14.84
C GLN A 200 -7.04 13.60 14.55
N GLY A 201 -6.96 13.96 13.27
CA GLY A 201 -6.26 15.14 12.76
C GLY A 201 -5.43 14.84 11.51
N VAL A 202 -4.69 15.83 11.02
CA VAL A 202 -3.86 15.71 9.81
C VAL A 202 -2.41 15.42 10.18
N VAL A 203 -1.87 14.34 9.63
CA VAL A 203 -0.50 13.86 9.86
C VAL A 203 0.45 14.48 8.86
N ILE A 204 1.64 14.86 9.33
CA ILE A 204 2.74 15.31 8.49
C ILE A 204 3.59 14.09 8.12
N LEU A 205 3.55 13.70 6.84
CA LEU A 205 4.26 12.54 6.33
C LEU A 205 5.73 12.84 6.02
N SER A 206 6.01 14.03 5.48
CA SER A 206 7.36 14.47 5.18
C SER A 206 7.43 16.00 5.21
N VAL A 207 8.65 16.51 5.43
CA VAL A 207 8.94 17.95 5.42
C VAL A 207 10.27 18.15 4.68
N GLU A 208 10.25 18.96 3.63
CA GLU A 208 11.44 19.34 2.88
C GLU A 208 12.33 20.29 3.69
N PRO A 209 13.66 20.08 3.75
CA PRO A 209 14.57 20.99 4.45
C PRO A 209 14.52 22.43 3.90
N ASN A 210 14.58 23.42 4.80
CA ASN A 210 14.53 24.88 4.51
C ASN A 210 13.22 25.41 3.93
N SER A 211 12.20 24.56 3.81
CA SER A 211 10.86 24.89 3.35
C SER A 211 10.10 25.77 4.36
N ASN A 212 8.90 26.24 3.99
CA ASN A 212 8.10 27.03 4.93
C ASN A 212 7.62 26.16 6.10
N ALA A 213 7.26 24.90 5.84
CA ALA A 213 6.91 23.93 6.87
C ALA A 213 8.08 23.65 7.83
N ASP A 214 9.30 23.50 7.32
CA ASP A 214 10.51 23.31 8.15
C ASP A 214 10.81 24.55 9.00
N ARG A 215 10.69 25.75 8.44
CA ARG A 215 10.84 27.02 9.18
C ARG A 215 9.77 27.20 10.25
N ALA A 216 8.56 26.67 10.01
CA ALA A 216 7.50 26.57 11.01
C ALA A 216 7.76 25.46 12.06
N ARG A 217 8.88 24.74 11.94
CA ARG A 217 9.33 23.65 12.83
C ARG A 217 8.40 22.45 12.85
N LEU A 218 7.69 22.22 11.75
CA LEU A 218 6.93 20.99 11.54
C LEU A 218 7.89 19.83 11.28
N LYS A 219 7.52 18.64 11.75
CA LYS A 219 8.33 17.42 11.56
C LYS A 219 7.48 16.28 11.03
N GLN A 220 8.13 15.33 10.36
CA GLN A 220 7.51 14.04 10.06
C GLN A 220 6.99 13.39 11.35
N GLY A 221 5.74 12.92 11.30
CA GLY A 221 5.04 12.29 12.42
C GLY A 221 4.21 13.26 13.26
N ASP A 222 4.38 14.58 13.11
CA ASP A 222 3.54 15.57 13.78
C ASP A 222 2.07 15.40 13.34
N ILE A 223 1.13 15.52 14.30
CA ILE A 223 -0.31 15.46 14.06
C ILE A 223 -0.93 16.83 14.36
N ILE A 224 -1.41 17.50 13.33
CA ILE A 224 -2.17 18.75 13.44
C ILE A 224 -3.60 18.39 13.84
N TRP A 225 -4.02 18.79 15.03
CA TRP A 225 -5.35 18.48 15.56
C TRP A 225 -6.26 19.71 15.65
N ALA A 226 -5.73 20.93 15.44
CA ALA A 226 -6.54 22.14 15.36
C ALA A 226 -5.87 23.27 14.57
N VAL A 227 -6.71 24.13 13.97
CA VAL A 227 -6.33 25.42 13.35
C VAL A 227 -6.97 26.56 14.17
N GLY A 228 -6.13 27.34 14.84
CA GLY A 228 -6.56 28.31 15.84
C GLY A 228 -7.28 27.62 17.00
N ASN A 229 -8.57 27.92 17.17
CA ASN A 229 -9.43 27.32 18.20
C ASN A 229 -10.39 26.25 17.63
N MET A 230 -10.31 25.94 16.34
CA MET A 230 -11.18 24.96 15.69
C MET A 230 -10.44 23.63 15.58
N GLU A 231 -10.99 22.60 16.21
CA GLU A 231 -10.50 21.23 16.09
C GLU A 231 -10.79 20.69 14.68
N ILE A 232 -9.89 19.83 14.21
CA ILE A 232 -9.99 19.16 12.92
C ILE A 232 -9.79 17.66 13.08
N SER A 233 -10.48 16.88 12.26
CA SER A 233 -10.37 15.42 12.27
C SER A 233 -9.82 14.84 10.97
N ASN A 234 -9.67 15.66 9.92
CA ASN A 234 -9.28 15.22 8.57
C ASN A 234 -8.78 16.39 7.71
N LEU A 235 -8.26 16.05 6.53
CA LEU A 235 -7.71 16.93 5.50
C LEU A 235 -8.77 17.86 4.89
N ASP A 236 -10.02 17.43 4.76
CA ASP A 236 -11.09 18.27 4.19
C ASP A 236 -11.43 19.44 5.12
N GLU A 237 -11.54 19.17 6.42
CA GLU A 237 -11.71 20.19 7.46
C GLU A 237 -10.49 21.10 7.52
N PHE A 238 -9.28 20.52 7.48
CA PHE A 238 -8.04 21.29 7.44
C PHE A 238 -8.01 22.26 6.25
N GLN A 239 -8.22 21.75 5.04
CA GLN A 239 -8.26 22.53 3.81
C GLN A 239 -9.29 23.67 3.91
N SER A 240 -10.49 23.38 4.40
CA SER A 240 -11.56 24.38 4.55
C SER A 240 -11.17 25.53 5.50
N LEU A 241 -10.33 25.25 6.50
CA LEU A 241 -9.89 26.24 7.50
C LEU A 241 -8.60 26.96 7.12
N THR A 242 -7.76 26.37 6.26
CA THR A 242 -6.47 26.95 5.86
C THR A 242 -6.50 27.66 4.51
N LYS A 243 -7.47 27.36 3.65
CA LYS A 243 -7.57 27.97 2.33
C LYS A 243 -7.73 29.50 2.47
N ASP A 244 -6.96 30.25 1.67
CA ASP A 244 -6.95 31.72 1.62
C ASP A 244 -6.61 32.43 2.95
N LYS A 245 -5.85 31.78 3.83
CA LYS A 245 -5.35 32.38 5.08
C LYS A 245 -3.92 32.89 4.91
N ASP A 246 -3.71 34.15 5.30
CA ASP A 246 -2.38 34.78 5.35
C ASP A 246 -1.61 34.49 6.65
N ILE A 247 -2.28 33.95 7.66
CA ILE A 247 -1.69 33.54 8.94
C ILE A 247 -2.33 32.23 9.38
N LEU A 248 -1.50 31.25 9.76
CA LEU A 248 -1.92 29.97 10.30
C LEU A 248 -1.40 29.80 11.74
N ILE A 249 -2.29 29.44 12.65
CA ILE A 249 -1.95 29.03 14.01
C ILE A 249 -2.30 27.55 14.10
N LEU A 250 -1.29 26.68 14.13
CA LEU A 250 -1.48 25.24 14.19
C LEU A 250 -1.25 24.70 15.60
N ARG A 251 -2.14 23.83 16.07
CA ARG A 251 -1.92 23.06 17.29
C ARG A 251 -1.53 21.64 16.89
N VAL A 252 -0.34 21.24 17.33
CA VAL A 252 0.33 20.02 16.89
C VAL A 252 0.59 19.12 18.08
N LYS A 253 0.33 17.83 17.92
CA LYS A 253 0.74 16.75 18.81
C LYS A 253 1.98 16.08 18.22
N ARG A 254 3.00 15.88 19.04
CA ARG A 254 4.26 15.24 18.68
C ARG A 254 4.42 13.91 19.38
#